data_AF-A0A326TWX1-F1
#
_entry.id   AF-A0A326TWX1-F1
#
_cell.length_a   1.000
_cell.length_b   1.000
_cell.length_c   1.000
_cell.angle_alpha   90.00
_cell.angle_beta   90.00
_cell.angle_gamma   90.00
#
_symmetry.space_group_name_H-M   'P 1'
#
loop_
_entity.id
_entity.type
_entity.pdbx_description
1 polymer ?
#
loop_
_entity_poly.entity_id
_entity_poly.type
_entity_poly.pdbx_seq_one_letter_code
_entity_poly.pdbx_strand_id
1 'polypeptide(L)'
;MEIIPYSNPSAEEALPLQLPPAREGAILGVYILLRTSDYQFILHKIIGWFAEREEVVLIDHGTTDKLGLGYIILEWLEGEIDSLFLAILRDEELVADYNTYLRD
;
A
#
# COMPACT_ATOMS: atom_id res chain seq x y z
N MET A 1 28.23 -10.76 11.75
CA MET A 1 26.79 -11.07 11.71
C MET A 1 26.26 -10.79 13.09
N GLU A 2 25.63 -9.62 13.25
CA GLU A 2 25.05 -9.19 14.52
C GLU A 2 23.55 -9.50 14.46
N ILE A 3 23.06 -10.27 15.42
CA ILE A 3 21.68 -10.77 15.44
C ILE A 3 20.90 -9.82 16.36
N ILE A 4 19.99 -9.04 15.79
CA ILE A 4 19.12 -8.15 16.56
C ILE A 4 18.01 -8.99 17.20
N PRO A 5 17.84 -8.98 18.54
CA PRO A 5 16.80 -9.77 19.20
C PRO A 5 15.43 -9.13 18.98
N TYR A 6 14.45 -9.96 18.60
CA TYR A 6 13.07 -9.54 18.42
C TYR A 6 12.38 -9.45 19.80
N SER A 7 12.22 -8.23 20.32
CA SER A 7 11.36 -7.97 21.46
C SER A 7 9.92 -7.92 20.97
N ASN A 8 9.08 -8.81 21.48
CA ASN A 8 7.67 -8.94 21.11
C ASN A 8 6.84 -7.87 21.84
N PRO A 9 6.28 -6.87 21.15
CA PRO A 9 5.63 -5.80 21.87
C PRO A 9 4.12 -6.07 21.95
N SER A 10 3.61 -5.90 23.16
CA SER A 10 2.22 -6.06 23.51
C SER A 10 1.33 -5.14 22.67
N ALA A 11 0.49 -5.71 21.79
CA ALA A 11 -0.86 -5.30 21.35
C ALA A 11 -1.25 -3.80 21.14
N GLU A 12 -0.33 -2.84 21.16
CA GLU A 12 -0.58 -1.39 20.98
C GLU A 12 0.42 -0.74 19.99
N GLU A 13 1.14 -1.57 19.22
CA GLU A 13 2.06 -1.09 18.19
C GLU A 13 1.35 -0.90 16.85
N ALA A 14 0.95 0.34 16.59
CA ALA A 14 0.88 0.83 15.24
C ALA A 14 2.24 0.57 14.57
N LEU A 15 2.25 -0.26 13.54
CA LEU A 15 3.36 -0.40 12.60
C LEU A 15 3.83 1.01 12.21
N PRO A 16 5.14 1.26 12.07
CA PRO A 16 5.63 2.60 11.78
C PRO A 16 4.97 3.11 10.49
N LEU A 17 4.12 4.14 10.63
CA LEU A 17 3.42 4.85 9.54
C LEU A 17 4.39 5.53 8.55
N GLN A 18 5.70 5.46 8.79
CA GLN A 18 6.73 6.08 7.96
C GLN A 18 7.83 5.06 7.67
N LEU A 19 7.97 4.72 6.39
CA LEU A 19 9.10 3.98 5.87
C LEU A 19 10.40 4.81 6.00
N PRO A 20 11.55 4.16 6.24
CA PRO A 20 12.85 4.84 6.19
C PRO A 20 13.08 5.46 4.79
N PRO A 21 13.94 6.50 4.68
CA PRO A 21 14.19 7.17 3.40
C PRO A 21 14.65 6.17 2.34
N ALA A 22 13.98 6.20 1.19
CA ALA A 22 14.26 5.31 0.06
C ALA A 22 15.72 5.46 -0.38
N ARG A 23 16.40 4.33 -0.57
CA ARG A 23 17.73 4.31 -1.21
C ARG A 23 17.56 4.57 -2.71
N GLU A 24 18.58 5.11 -3.38
CA GLU A 24 18.56 5.25 -4.84
C GLU A 24 18.30 3.88 -5.50
N GLY A 25 17.20 3.79 -6.25
CA GLY A 25 16.75 2.55 -6.90
C GLY A 25 15.79 1.68 -6.10
N ALA A 26 15.46 2.04 -4.86
CA ALA A 26 14.44 1.35 -4.07
C ALA A 26 13.04 1.67 -4.61
N ILE A 27 12.21 0.64 -4.77
CA ILE A 27 10.81 0.77 -5.18
C ILE A 27 9.95 0.82 -3.92
N LEU A 28 9.09 1.83 -3.82
CA LEU A 28 8.11 1.91 -2.74
C LEU A 28 6.76 1.44 -3.23
N GLY A 29 6.04 0.67 -2.43
CA GLY A 29 4.75 0.15 -2.79
C GLY A 29 3.69 0.35 -1.72
N VAL A 30 2.44 0.32 -2.16
CA VAL A 30 1.26 0.36 -1.30
C VAL A 30 0.42 -0.87 -1.58
N TYR A 31 0.14 -1.62 -0.51
CA TYR A 31 -0.81 -2.72 -0.49
C TYR A 31 -2.11 -2.24 0.13
N ILE A 32 -3.19 -2.25 -0.63
CA ILE A 32 -4.50 -1.74 -0.21
C ILE A 32 -5.45 -2.92 -0.03
N LEU A 33 -6.13 -2.98 1.12
CA LEU A 33 -7.19 -3.92 1.44
C LEU A 33 -8.54 -3.21 1.45
N LEU A 34 -9.55 -3.89 0.95
CA LEU A 34 -10.90 -3.35 0.84
C LEU A 34 -11.93 -4.48 0.75
N ARG A 35 -13.21 -4.16 0.86
CA ARG A 35 -14.28 -5.17 0.71
C ARG A 35 -14.43 -5.57 -0.75
N THR A 36 -14.74 -6.84 -1.02
CA THR A 36 -14.95 -7.34 -2.39
C THR A 36 -16.03 -6.56 -3.15
N SER A 37 -17.07 -6.06 -2.45
CA SER A 37 -18.13 -5.26 -3.06
C SER A 37 -17.65 -3.93 -3.63
N ASP A 38 -16.62 -3.34 -3.02
CA ASP A 38 -16.15 -1.99 -3.30
C ASP A 38 -14.93 -2.02 -4.24
N TYR A 39 -14.41 -3.22 -4.52
CA TYR A 39 -13.16 -3.43 -5.23
C TYR A 39 -13.10 -2.90 -6.64
N GLN A 40 -14.10 -3.21 -7.46
CA GLN A 40 -14.12 -2.73 -8.83
C GLN A 40 -14.20 -1.19 -8.88
N PHE A 41 -14.92 -0.58 -7.95
CA PHE A 41 -15.05 0.87 -7.87
C PHE A 41 -13.72 1.55 -7.51
N ILE A 42 -13.05 1.08 -6.45
CA ILE A 42 -11.77 1.64 -6.02
C ILE A 42 -10.67 1.38 -7.05
N LEU A 43 -10.63 0.19 -7.66
CA LEU A 43 -9.68 -0.13 -8.73
C LEU A 43 -9.80 0.84 -9.91
N HIS A 44 -11.02 1.11 -10.38
CA HIS A 44 -11.24 2.07 -11.47
C HIS A 44 -10.86 3.50 -11.07
N LYS A 45 -11.13 3.93 -9.83
CA LYS A 45 -10.67 5.24 -9.34
C LYS A 45 -9.15 5.35 -9.37
N ILE A 46 -8.45 4.34 -8.87
CA ILE A 46 -6.98 4.29 -8.84
C ILE A 46 -6.41 4.30 -10.26
N ILE A 47 -6.92 3.46 -11.17
CA ILE A 47 -6.49 3.46 -12.57
C ILE A 47 -6.70 4.84 -13.21
N GLY A 48 -7.83 5.49 -12.93
CA GLY A 48 -8.11 6.84 -13.42
C GLY A 48 -7.17 7.91 -12.84
N TRP A 49 -6.84 7.84 -11.55
CA TRP A 49 -5.95 8.80 -10.90
C TRP A 49 -4.51 8.73 -11.40
N PHE A 50 -4.03 7.53 -11.73
CA PHE A 50 -2.65 7.30 -12.13
C PHE A 50 -2.48 7.03 -13.64
N ALA A 51 -3.53 7.21 -14.45
CA ALA A 51 -3.51 6.90 -15.88
C ALA A 51 -2.40 7.62 -16.67
N GLU A 52 -2.02 8.83 -16.24
CA GLU A 52 -1.01 9.66 -16.89
C GLU A 52 0.34 9.67 -16.13
N ARG A 53 0.46 8.87 -15.06
CA ARG A 53 1.63 8.82 -14.17
C ARG A 53 2.41 7.54 -14.42
N GLU A 54 3.36 7.59 -15.35
CA GLU A 54 4.19 6.44 -15.74
C GLU A 54 5.08 5.91 -14.60
N GLU A 55 5.35 6.75 -13.60
CA GLU A 55 6.12 6.36 -12.41
C GLU A 55 5.33 5.50 -11.42
N VAL A 56 4.00 5.43 -11.55
CA VAL A 56 3.12 4.64 -10.68
C VAL A 56 2.57 3.44 -11.44
N VAL A 57 2.91 2.24 -10.98
CA VAL A 57 2.54 0.99 -11.65
C VAL A 57 1.58 0.19 -10.79
N LEU A 58 0.49 -0.27 -11.42
CA LEU A 58 -0.38 -1.29 -10.86
C LEU A 58 0.28 -2.67 -11.04
N ILE A 59 0.75 -3.25 -9.93
CA ILE A 59 1.51 -4.50 -9.95
C ILE A 59 0.60 -5.72 -9.95
N ASP A 60 -0.40 -5.71 -9.07
CA ASP A 60 -1.37 -6.80 -8.97
C ASP A 60 -2.67 -6.30 -8.33
N HIS A 61 -3.76 -7.01 -8.59
CA HIS A 61 -5.05 -6.74 -8.00
C HIS A 61 -5.93 -7.98 -8.06
N GLY A 62 -6.82 -8.14 -7.09
CA GLY A 62 -7.75 -9.25 -7.12
C GLY A 62 -8.71 -9.29 -5.95
N THR A 63 -9.46 -10.37 -5.87
CA THR A 63 -10.39 -10.65 -4.78
C THR A 63 -10.12 -12.04 -4.21
N THR A 64 -10.35 -12.18 -2.91
CA THR A 64 -10.25 -13.45 -2.20
C THR A 64 -11.61 -13.84 -1.62
N ASP A 65 -12.19 -14.92 -2.15
CA ASP A 65 -13.49 -15.43 -1.71
C ASP A 65 -13.49 -15.91 -0.26
N LYS A 66 -12.31 -16.30 0.27
CA LYS A 66 -12.17 -16.84 1.63
C LYS A 66 -12.34 -15.79 2.71
N LEU A 67 -11.97 -14.54 2.42
CA LEU A 67 -12.00 -13.44 3.38
C LEU A 67 -13.03 -12.36 3.01
N GLY A 68 -13.64 -12.43 1.82
CA GLY A 68 -14.56 -11.40 1.33
C GLY A 68 -13.85 -10.05 1.11
N LEU A 69 -12.57 -10.09 0.77
CA LEU A 69 -11.72 -8.91 0.58
C LEU A 69 -11.23 -8.82 -0.86
N GLY A 70 -11.04 -7.59 -1.31
CA GLY A 70 -10.24 -7.23 -2.47
C GLY A 70 -8.86 -6.73 -2.04
N TYR A 71 -7.90 -6.80 -2.95
CA TYR A 71 -6.58 -6.21 -2.76
C TYR A 71 -6.13 -5.48 -4.04
N ILE A 72 -5.34 -4.43 -3.86
CA ILE A 72 -4.71 -3.65 -4.93
C ILE A 72 -3.27 -3.37 -4.51
N ILE A 73 -2.32 -3.59 -5.41
CA ILE A 73 -0.89 -3.36 -5.19
C ILE A 73 -0.39 -2.33 -6.19
N LEU A 74 0.11 -1.22 -5.67
CA LEU A 74 0.74 -0.14 -6.45
C LEU A 74 2.21 -0.03 -6.08
N GLU A 75 3.05 0.35 -7.05
CA GLU A 75 4.46 0.67 -6.84
C GLU A 75 4.85 1.98 -7.51
N TRP A 76 5.70 2.75 -6.84
CA TRP A 76 6.35 3.95 -7.34
C TRP A 76 7.77 3.57 -7.75
N LEU A 77 8.04 3.63 -9.06
CA LEU A 77 9.33 3.22 -9.65
C LEU A 77 10.45 4.21 -9.35
N GLU A 78 10.11 5.49 -9.18
CA GLU A 78 11.06 6.57 -8.93
C GLU A 78 10.57 7.43 -7.76
N GLY A 79 11.24 7.31 -6.61
CA GLY A 79 11.09 8.24 -5.49
C GLY A 79 10.10 7.80 -4.41
N GLU A 80 9.32 8.76 -3.92
CA GLU A 80 8.49 8.63 -2.72
C GLU A 80 7.01 8.36 -3.07
N ILE A 81 6.30 7.63 -2.22
CA ILE A 81 4.84 7.52 -2.32
C ILE A 81 4.22 8.89 -2.05
N ASP A 82 3.22 9.26 -2.86
CA ASP A 82 2.51 10.52 -2.68
C ASP A 82 1.83 10.61 -1.30
N SER A 83 2.29 11.53 -0.46
CA SER A 83 1.73 11.74 0.88
C SER A 83 0.23 12.10 0.87
N LEU A 84 -0.26 12.76 -0.18
CA LEU A 84 -1.68 13.04 -0.35
C LEU A 84 -2.46 11.76 -0.62
N PHE A 85 -1.89 10.85 -1.42
CA PHE A 85 -2.51 9.56 -1.68
C PHE A 85 -2.65 8.73 -0.39
N LEU A 86 -1.62 8.69 0.45
CA LEU A 86 -1.70 8.02 1.76
C LEU A 86 -2.74 8.67 2.68
N ALA A 87 -2.85 10.00 2.67
CA ALA A 87 -3.87 10.71 3.42
C ALA A 87 -5.29 10.37 2.92
N ILE A 88 -5.49 10.29 1.60
CA ILE A 88 -6.76 9.87 1.00
C ILE A 88 -7.10 8.45 1.43
N LEU A 89 -6.15 7.50 1.37
CA LEU A 89 -6.40 6.11 1.77
C LEU A 89 -6.77 5.98 3.25
N ARG A 90 -6.15 6.79 4.12
CA ARG A 90 -6.48 6.81 5.55
C ARG A 90 -7.90 7.28 5.83
N ASP A 91 -8.39 8.24 5.06
CA ASP A 91 -9.68 8.89 5.29
C ASP A 91 -10.81 8.29 4.42
N GLU A 92 -10.52 7.37 3.50
CA GLU A 92 -11.48 6.72 2.60
C GLU A 92 -12.15 5.51 3.28
N GLU A 93 -13.45 5.64 3.58
CA GLU A 93 -14.24 4.63 4.31
C GLU A 93 -14.37 3.28 3.56
N LEU A 94 -14.16 3.29 2.24
CA LEU A 94 -14.22 2.09 1.40
C LEU A 94 -12.92 1.26 1.47
N VAL A 95 -11.84 1.84 1.99
CA VAL A 95 -10.58 1.15 2.25
C VAL A 95 -10.65 0.52 3.63
N ALA A 96 -10.44 -0.80 3.69
CA ALA A 96 -10.46 -1.52 4.97
C ALA A 96 -9.15 -1.33 5.73
N ASP A 97 -8.02 -1.36 5.01
CA ASP A 97 -6.69 -1.12 5.55
C ASP A 97 -5.71 -0.84 4.40
N TYR A 98 -4.55 -0.28 4.70
CA TYR A 98 -3.44 -0.22 3.74
C TYR A 98 -2.10 -0.33 4.45
N ASN A 99 -1.11 -0.86 3.74
CA ASN A 99 0.26 -0.92 4.23
C ASN A 99 1.23 -0.45 3.15
N THR A 100 2.32 0.18 3.57
CA THR A 100 3.39 0.60 2.68
C THR A 100 4.57 -0.35 2.83
N TYR A 101 5.26 -0.65 1.73
CA TYR A 101 6.43 -1.51 1.74
C TYR A 101 7.55 -0.94 0.86
N LEU A 102 8.77 -1.42 1.08
CA LEU A 102 9.94 -1.10 0.29
C LEU A 102 10.46 -2.39 -0.35
N ARG A 103 10.78 -2.34 -1.64
CA ARG A 103 11.35 -3.43 -2.44
C ARG A 103 12.68 -2.97 -3.04
N ASP A 104 13.75 -3.68 -2.68
CA ASP A 104 15.11 -3.54 -3.23
C ASP A 104 15.44 -4.71 -4.17
#